data_AF-A0A5N7W2H6-F1
#
_entry.id   AF-A0A5N7W2H6-F1
#
_cell.length_a   1.000
_cell.length_b   1.000
_cell.length_c   1.000
_cell.angle_alpha   90.00
_cell.angle_beta   90.00
_cell.angle_gamma   90.00
#
_symmetry.space_group_name_H-M   'P 1'
#
loop_
_entity.id
_entity.type
_entity.pdbx_description
1 polymer ?
#
loop_
_entity_poly.entity_id
_entity_poly.type
_entity_poly.pdbx_seq_one_letter_code
_entity_poly.pdbx_strand_id
1 'polypeptide(L)'
;MALMRRWGGLRVYFPTPERVTEHHPYAAVIGVDALLKLAKEYGGLPHFQLSKAERALQAVRNARIAAEYATNKTAREIAAEYGLTEGQVVRIVASMGVTAPLDQRQGALFQARHTPRLTYARPCLVGRLSFNKAVPVCWPIRSTAYSTK
;
A
#
# COMPACT_ATOMS: atom_id res chain seq x y z
N MET A 1 9.31 -17.40 8.36
CA MET A 1 10.24 -17.32 7.19
C MET A 1 11.54 -18.10 7.38
N ALA A 2 11.92 -18.50 8.60
CA ALA A 2 13.26 -18.99 8.89
C ALA A 2 13.61 -20.36 8.26
N LEU A 3 12.64 -21.28 8.14
CA LEU A 3 12.85 -22.59 7.49
C LEU A 3 13.36 -22.46 6.05
N MET A 4 12.64 -21.71 5.22
CA MET A 4 12.98 -21.55 3.80
C MET A 4 14.30 -20.80 3.59
N ARG A 5 14.64 -19.87 4.49
CA ARG A 5 15.92 -19.15 4.42
C ARG A 5 17.13 -20.08 4.64
N ARG A 6 16.96 -21.12 5.47
CA ARG A 6 18.06 -22.02 5.84
C ARG A 6 18.13 -23.29 4.99
N TRP A 7 16.98 -23.84 4.59
CA TRP A 7 16.92 -25.12 3.87
C TRP A 7 16.19 -25.06 2.52
N GLY A 8 15.79 -23.87 2.06
CA GLY A 8 15.12 -23.71 0.76
C GLY A 8 16.03 -24.14 -0.40
N GLY A 9 15.49 -24.90 -1.34
CA GLY A 9 16.22 -25.47 -2.47
C GLY A 9 16.88 -26.83 -2.18
N LEU A 10 16.76 -27.35 -0.95
CA LEU A 10 17.31 -28.66 -0.58
C LEU A 10 16.24 -29.75 -0.60
N ARG A 11 16.73 -30.98 -0.78
CA ARG A 11 15.96 -32.18 -0.47
C ARG A 11 15.98 -32.38 1.03
N VAL A 12 14.81 -32.29 1.65
CA VAL A 12 14.65 -32.41 3.09
C VAL A 12 13.78 -33.63 3.41
N TYR A 13 14.05 -34.20 4.58
CA TYR A 13 13.22 -35.23 5.18
C TYR A 13 12.55 -34.64 6.41
N PHE A 14 11.23 -34.78 6.50
CA PHE A 14 10.48 -34.44 7.71
C PHE A 14 10.25 -35.71 8.53
N PRO A 15 10.54 -35.69 9.84
CA PRO A 15 10.28 -36.84 10.70
C PRO A 15 8.78 -37.15 10.75
N THR A 16 8.44 -38.40 11.06
CA THR A 16 7.07 -38.77 11.42
C THR A 16 6.64 -38.04 12.70
N PRO A 17 5.33 -37.79 12.91
CA PRO A 17 4.85 -37.02 14.06
C PRO A 17 5.27 -37.63 15.40
N GLU A 18 5.41 -38.96 15.48
CA GLU A 18 5.86 -39.69 16.67
C GLU A 18 7.35 -39.46 17.00
N ARG A 19 8.16 -39.02 16.02
CA ARG A 19 9.59 -38.78 16.16
C ARG A 19 9.93 -37.30 16.26
N VAL A 20 8.94 -36.43 16.44
CA VAL A 20 9.16 -35.00 16.61
C VAL A 20 9.71 -34.76 18.01
N THR A 21 10.99 -34.41 18.10
CA THR A 21 11.67 -34.05 19.35
C THR A 21 12.02 -32.57 19.36
N GLU A 22 12.06 -31.95 20.54
CA GLU A 22 12.41 -30.53 20.70
C GLU A 22 13.84 -30.21 20.26
N HIS A 23 14.75 -31.19 20.37
CA HIS A 23 16.15 -31.04 19.96
C HIS A 23 16.37 -31.19 18.44
N HIS A 24 15.32 -31.37 17.64
CA HIS A 24 15.48 -31.49 16.20
C HIS A 24 15.93 -30.14 15.58
N PRO A 25 16.85 -30.12 14.60
CA PRO A 25 17.34 -28.87 13.99
C PRO A 25 16.22 -27.99 13.41
N TYR A 26 15.13 -28.60 12.93
CA TYR A 26 13.94 -27.85 12.49
C TYR A 26 13.17 -27.23 13.66
N ALA A 27 13.01 -27.93 14.78
CA ALA A 27 12.30 -27.41 15.95
C ALA A 27 12.99 -26.15 16.50
N ALA A 28 14.32 -26.10 16.47
CA ALA A 28 15.09 -24.92 16.85
C ALA A 28 14.83 -23.68 15.95
N VAL A 29 14.30 -23.86 14.73
CA VAL A 29 14.11 -22.77 13.76
C VAL A 29 12.65 -22.35 13.60
N ILE A 30 11.71 -23.30 13.63
CA ILE A 30 10.28 -23.03 13.45
C ILE A 30 9.43 -23.27 14.70
N GLY A 31 10.00 -23.88 15.74
CA GLY A 31 9.27 -24.35 16.91
C GLY A 31 8.69 -25.76 16.73
N VAL A 32 8.40 -26.40 17.86
CA VAL A 32 7.89 -27.77 17.92
C VAL A 32 6.49 -27.87 17.31
N ASP A 33 5.62 -26.92 17.59
CA ASP A 33 4.23 -26.91 17.08
C ASP A 33 4.16 -26.82 15.56
N ALA A 34 4.99 -25.97 14.96
CA ALA A 34 5.07 -25.83 13.52
C ALA A 34 5.67 -27.09 12.88
N LEU A 35 6.68 -27.69 13.51
CA LEU A 35 7.28 -28.95 13.05
C LEU A 35 6.27 -30.09 13.11
N LEU A 36 5.44 -30.15 14.15
CA LEU A 36 4.39 -31.16 14.29
C LEU A 36 3.32 -31.05 13.20
N LYS A 37 2.93 -29.83 12.83
CA LYS A 37 2.03 -29.60 11.69
C LYS A 37 2.64 -30.07 10.38
N LEU A 38 3.92 -29.75 10.13
CA LEU A 38 4.63 -30.23 8.94
C LEU A 38 4.79 -31.76 8.93
N ALA A 39 5.08 -32.36 10.08
CA ALA A 39 5.20 -33.81 10.23
C ALA A 39 3.87 -34.52 10.00
N LYS A 40 2.74 -33.90 10.33
CA LYS A 40 1.40 -34.44 10.02
C LYS A 40 1.10 -34.44 8.53
N GLU A 41 1.47 -33.38 7.80
CA GLU A 41 1.16 -33.25 6.37
C GLU A 41 2.17 -33.96 5.47
N TYR A 42 3.46 -33.88 5.79
CA TYR A 42 4.56 -34.33 4.93
C TYR A 42 5.45 -35.40 5.58
N GLY A 43 5.15 -35.82 6.81
CA GLY A 43 5.92 -36.85 7.50
C GLY A 43 5.82 -38.20 6.81
N GLY A 44 6.94 -38.94 6.79
CA GLY A 44 7.02 -40.25 6.16
C GLY A 44 7.30 -40.23 4.65
N LEU A 45 7.29 -39.05 4.01
CA LEU A 45 7.78 -38.94 2.64
C LEU A 45 9.31 -39.16 2.63
N PRO A 46 9.83 -40.08 1.79
CA PRO A 46 11.27 -40.34 1.76
C PRO A 46 12.06 -39.11 1.31
N HIS A 47 11.44 -38.27 0.47
CA HIS A 47 12.10 -37.20 -0.24
C HIS A 47 11.15 -36.05 -0.54
N PHE A 48 11.29 -34.95 0.20
CA PHE A 48 10.55 -33.72 -0.08
C PHE A 48 11.49 -32.66 -0.67
N GLN A 49 11.13 -32.12 -1.84
CA GLN A 49 11.87 -31.00 -2.43
C GLN A 49 11.33 -29.70 -1.85
N LEU A 50 12.11 -29.06 -0.98
CA LEU A 50 11.73 -27.78 -0.41
C LEU A 50 12.04 -26.67 -1.43
N SER A 51 11.02 -25.96 -1.92
CA SER A 51 11.25 -24.85 -2.83
C SER A 51 11.94 -23.68 -2.12
N LYS A 52 12.75 -22.91 -2.86
CA LYS A 52 13.44 -21.72 -2.31
C LYS A 52 12.47 -20.62 -1.87
N ALA A 53 11.29 -20.58 -2.49
CA ALA A 53 10.16 -19.72 -2.16
C ALA A 53 10.49 -18.20 -2.05
N GLU A 54 11.57 -17.71 -2.68
CA GLU A 54 12.03 -16.32 -2.52
C GLU A 54 10.94 -15.30 -2.87
N ARG A 55 10.24 -15.51 -3.98
CA ARG A 55 9.14 -14.63 -4.42
C ARG A 55 7.99 -14.62 -3.42
N ALA A 56 7.66 -15.78 -2.84
CA ALA A 56 6.62 -15.88 -1.82
C ALA A 56 7.03 -15.19 -0.51
N LEU A 57 8.28 -15.38 -0.07
CA LEU A 57 8.82 -14.68 1.09
C LEU A 57 8.81 -13.17 0.89
N GLN A 58 9.20 -12.71 -0.31
CA GLN A 58 9.15 -11.32 -0.70
C GLN A 58 7.72 -10.77 -0.64
N ALA A 59 6.73 -11.52 -1.16
CA ALA A 59 5.33 -11.14 -1.12
C ALA A 59 4.80 -11.00 0.31
N VAL A 60 5.10 -11.94 1.20
CA VAL A 60 4.69 -11.88 2.62
C VAL A 60 5.32 -10.68 3.32
N ARG A 61 6.60 -10.38 3.05
CA ARG A 61 7.26 -9.18 3.58
C ARG A 61 6.58 -7.90 3.07
N ASN A 62 6.31 -7.83 1.78
CA ASN A 62 5.65 -6.68 1.17
C ASN A 62 4.24 -6.48 1.74
N ALA A 63 3.49 -7.56 2.01
CA ALA A 63 2.18 -7.49 2.64
C ALA A 63 2.24 -6.93 4.07
N ARG A 64 3.29 -7.26 4.84
CA ARG A 64 3.51 -6.65 6.17
C ARG A 64 3.81 -5.16 6.08
N ILE A 65 4.68 -4.77 5.15
CA ILE A 65 4.98 -3.36 4.86
C ILE A 65 3.69 -2.59 4.51
N ALA A 66 2.84 -3.16 3.66
CA ALA A 66 1.55 -2.58 3.30
C ALA A 66 0.61 -2.42 4.50
N ALA A 67 0.51 -3.44 5.37
CA ALA A 67 -0.32 -3.38 6.57
C ALA A 67 0.18 -2.33 7.57
N GLU A 68 1.50 -2.23 7.76
CA GLU A 68 2.10 -1.22 8.63
C GLU A 68 1.91 0.20 8.11
N TYR A 69 2.05 0.39 6.79
CA TYR A 69 1.79 1.68 6.15
C TYR A 69 0.33 2.12 6.28
N ALA A 70 -0.62 1.17 6.19
CA ALA A 70 -2.02 1.43 6.44
C ALA A 70 -2.33 1.83 7.90
N THR A 71 -1.44 1.47 8.84
CA THR A 71 -1.60 1.75 10.29
C THR A 71 -1.04 3.13 10.70
N ASN A 72 -0.72 4.02 9.74
CA ASN A 72 -0.11 5.35 9.90
C ASN A 72 1.41 5.38 10.15
N LYS A 73 2.15 4.27 9.97
CA LYS A 73 3.62 4.38 9.98
C LYS A 73 4.10 5.11 8.73
N THR A 74 5.07 6.00 8.90
CA THR A 74 5.66 6.74 7.78
C THR A 74 6.55 5.82 6.93
N ALA A 75 6.73 6.14 5.65
CA ALA A 75 7.61 5.38 4.77
C ALA A 75 9.06 5.34 5.28
N ARG A 76 9.51 6.39 5.98
CA ARG A 76 10.85 6.49 6.57
C ARG A 76 11.05 5.55 7.75
N GLU A 77 10.08 5.45 8.65
CA GLU A 77 10.14 4.52 9.79
C GLU A 77 10.17 3.07 9.31
N ILE A 78 9.29 2.72 8.37
CA ILE A 78 9.26 1.38 7.78
C ILE A 78 10.58 1.07 7.05
N ALA A 79 11.13 2.05 6.32
CA ALA A 79 12.42 1.90 5.65
C ALA A 79 13.55 1.60 6.65
N ALA A 80 13.58 2.30 7.79
CA ALA A 80 14.57 2.09 8.85
C ALA A 80 14.41 0.73 9.53
N GLU A 81 13.18 0.30 9.85
CA GLU A 81 12.90 -0.99 10.50
C GLU A 81 13.27 -2.19 9.61
N TYR A 82 12.96 -2.11 8.31
CA TYR A 82 13.16 -3.22 7.37
C TYR A 82 14.50 -3.15 6.61
N GLY A 83 15.32 -2.11 6.82
CA GLY A 83 16.59 -1.91 6.13
C GLY A 83 16.43 -1.67 4.63
N LEU A 84 15.43 -0.88 4.23
CA LEU A 84 15.12 -0.58 2.82
C LEU A 84 15.30 0.91 2.52
N THR A 85 15.34 1.26 1.25
CA THR A 85 15.23 2.66 0.83
C THR A 85 13.78 3.10 0.84
N GLU A 86 13.53 4.38 1.15
CA GLU A 86 12.18 4.96 1.13
C GLU A 86 11.51 4.77 -0.23
N GLY A 87 12.25 4.99 -1.32
CA GLY A 87 11.73 4.78 -2.68
C GLY A 87 11.30 3.35 -2.96
N GLN A 88 11.96 2.35 -2.37
CA GLN A 88 11.54 0.95 -2.49
C GLN A 88 10.25 0.69 -1.72
N VAL A 89 10.10 1.26 -0.52
CA VAL A 89 8.86 1.17 0.27
C VAL A 89 7.69 1.80 -0.50
N VAL A 90 7.87 3.01 -1.04
CA VAL A 90 6.86 3.70 -1.84
C VAL A 90 6.46 2.86 -3.06
N ARG A 91 7.42 2.26 -3.77
CA ARG A 91 7.12 1.39 -4.91
C ARG A 91 6.31 0.16 -4.51
N ILE A 92 6.62 -0.47 -3.37
CA ILE A 92 5.90 -1.63 -2.85
C ILE A 92 4.45 -1.25 -2.52
N VAL A 93 4.27 -0.18 -1.75
CA VAL A 93 2.96 0.33 -1.33
C VAL A 93 2.11 0.71 -2.54
N ALA A 94 2.70 1.44 -3.49
CA ALA A 94 2.03 1.81 -4.74
C ALA A 94 1.61 0.57 -5.57
N SER A 95 2.47 -0.44 -5.65
CA SER A 95 2.14 -1.69 -6.36
C SER A 95 0.99 -2.48 -5.71
N MET A 96 0.77 -2.30 -4.41
CA MET A 96 -0.31 -2.93 -3.65
C MET A 96 -1.57 -2.04 -3.57
N GLY A 97 -1.55 -0.83 -4.14
CA GLY A 97 -2.68 0.10 -4.11
C GLY A 97 -3.03 0.63 -2.71
N VAL A 98 -2.12 0.50 -1.74
CA VAL A 98 -2.37 0.98 -0.38
C VAL A 98 -2.12 2.48 -0.33
N THR A 99 -3.12 3.22 0.11
CA THR A 99 -3.00 4.68 0.29
C THR A 99 -2.74 4.96 1.76
N ALA A 100 -1.83 5.90 2.05
CA ALA A 100 -1.67 6.38 3.41
C ALA A 100 -2.98 7.01 3.88
N PRO A 101 -3.40 6.77 5.14
CA PRO A 101 -4.41 7.61 5.75
C PRO A 101 -3.99 9.08 5.65
N LEU A 102 -4.96 9.97 5.38
CA LEU A 102 -4.72 11.41 5.30
C LEU A 102 -3.97 11.86 6.55
N ASP A 103 -2.76 12.40 6.36
CA ASP A 103 -2.04 13.03 7.45
C ASP A 103 -2.96 14.10 8.04
N GLN A 104 -3.31 13.94 9.31
CA GLN A 104 -4.27 14.80 10.00
C GLN A 104 -3.85 16.28 9.92
N ARG A 105 -2.54 16.53 9.79
CA ARG A 105 -1.96 17.87 9.63
C ARG A 105 -2.23 18.46 8.24
N GLN A 106 -2.35 17.63 7.21
CA GLN A 106 -2.59 18.06 5.84
C GLN A 106 -4.07 18.43 5.59
N GLY A 107 -5.01 17.78 6.28
CA GLY A 107 -6.44 18.11 6.19
C GLY A 107 -6.72 19.58 6.53
N ALA A 108 -6.02 20.13 7.52
CA ALA A 108 -6.15 21.54 7.91
C ALA A 108 -5.65 22.53 6.83
N LEU A 109 -4.68 22.14 5.99
CA LEU A 109 -4.12 23.03 4.96
C LEU A 109 -5.06 23.24 3.77
N PHE A 110 -5.91 22.26 3.46
CA PHE A 110 -6.83 22.33 2.32
C PHE A 110 -8.24 22.83 2.71
N GLN A 111 -8.63 22.73 3.98
CA GLN A 111 -9.91 23.24 4.48
C GLN A 111 -9.98 24.79 4.53
N ALA A 112 -8.85 25.48 4.54
CA ALA A 112 -8.79 26.95 4.61
C ALA A 112 -9.10 27.69 3.29
N ARG A 113 -9.36 26.99 2.17
CA ARG A 113 -9.57 27.62 0.84
C ARG A 113 -11.02 27.69 0.35
N HIS A 114 -12.00 27.35 1.21
CA HIS A 114 -13.42 27.50 0.91
C HIS A 114 -14.13 28.47 1.88
N THR A 115 -13.57 29.66 2.12
CA THR A 115 -14.42 30.79 2.50
C THR A 115 -15.03 31.37 1.22
N PRO A 116 -16.36 31.30 1.02
CA PRO A 116 -16.99 32.00 -0.08
C PRO A 116 -16.62 33.48 0.03
N ARG A 117 -15.98 33.98 -1.03
CA ARG A 117 -15.60 35.37 -1.21
C ARG A 117 -16.84 36.23 -0.96
N LEU A 118 -16.87 36.94 0.17
CA LEU A 118 -17.88 37.95 0.50
C LEU A 118 -18.16 38.78 -0.75
N THR A 119 -19.37 38.64 -1.26
CA THR A 119 -19.93 39.47 -2.32
C THR A 119 -19.90 40.91 -1.82
N TYR A 120 -18.96 41.71 -2.32
CA TYR A 120 -19.07 43.16 -2.21
C TYR A 120 -20.34 43.58 -2.95
N ALA A 121 -21.40 43.85 -2.20
CA ALA A 121 -22.58 44.54 -2.68
C ALA A 121 -22.15 45.96 -3.10
N ARG A 122 -22.12 46.21 -4.42
CA ARG A 122 -21.99 47.56 -4.96
C ARG A 122 -23.25 48.33 -4.55
N PRO A 123 -23.16 49.53 -3.94
CA PRO A 123 -24.34 50.35 -3.75
C PRO A 123 -24.86 50.78 -5.14
N CYS A 124 -26.06 50.31 -5.48
CA CYS A 124 -26.80 50.81 -6.64
C CYS A 124 -27.18 52.27 -6.37
N LEU A 125 -26.42 53.20 -6.96
CA LEU A 125 -26.88 54.57 -7.18
C LEU A 125 -28.08 54.51 -8.13
N VAL A 126 -29.24 54.92 -7.62
CA VAL A 126 -30.48 55.03 -8.38
C VAL A 126 -30.33 56.19 -9.38
N GLY A 127 -30.06 55.84 -10.64
CA GLY A 127 -30.19 56.74 -11.78
C GLY A 127 -31.37 56.29 -12.65
N ARG A 128 -32.53 56.91 -12.47
CA ARG A 128 -33.72 56.73 -13.31
C ARG A 128 -33.61 57.69 -14.50
N LEU A 129 -33.77 57.19 -15.73
CA LEU A 129 -34.14 57.83 -17.02
C LEU A 129 -33.48 56.98 -18.13
N SER A 130 -34.03 56.65 -19.30
CA SER A 130 -35.36 56.65 -19.90
C SER A 130 -35.15 55.91 -21.24
N PHE A 131 -36.07 55.02 -21.60
CA PHE A 131 -36.46 54.65 -22.97
C PHE A 131 -35.39 54.35 -24.08
N ASN A 132 -35.44 53.09 -24.56
CA ASN A 132 -35.72 52.65 -25.95
C ASN A 132 -34.63 51.88 -26.74
N LYS A 133 -35.09 50.73 -27.28
CA LYS A 133 -34.62 49.89 -28.41
C LYS A 133 -33.29 49.12 -28.32
N ALA A 134 -33.41 47.79 -28.48
CA ALA A 134 -32.88 46.98 -29.60
C ALA A 134 -32.40 45.60 -29.13
N VAL A 135 -33.11 44.55 -29.54
CA VAL A 135 -32.62 43.15 -29.67
C VAL A 135 -31.73 43.18 -30.93
N PRO A 136 -30.56 42.49 -31.05
CA PRO A 136 -30.61 41.04 -31.24
C PRO A 136 -29.34 40.16 -31.03
N VAL A 137 -29.57 38.86 -31.16
CA VAL A 137 -28.69 37.74 -31.57
C VAL A 137 -27.40 37.48 -30.78
N CYS A 138 -27.41 36.39 -30.01
CA CYS A 138 -26.21 35.63 -29.67
C CYS A 138 -26.25 34.33 -30.48
N TRP A 139 -25.23 34.05 -31.28
CA TRP A 139 -24.76 32.74 -31.78
C TRP A 139 -23.50 33.05 -32.65
N PRO A 140 -22.56 32.13 -32.91
CA PRO A 140 -22.09 30.92 -32.20
C PRO A 140 -20.53 30.80 -32.23
N ILE A 141 -19.97 29.61 -31.97
CA ILE A 141 -18.79 28.97 -32.64
C ILE A 141 -17.55 28.63 -31.77
N ARG A 142 -17.37 27.30 -31.60
CA ARG A 142 -16.14 26.47 -31.60
C ARG A 142 -15.01 26.76 -30.61
N SER A 143 -14.11 25.83 -30.29
CA SER A 143 -14.04 24.37 -30.26
C SER A 143 -12.63 24.08 -29.74
N THR A 144 -12.52 23.07 -28.89
CA THR A 144 -11.33 22.27 -28.57
C THR A 144 -10.11 22.37 -29.51
N ALA A 145 -8.91 22.52 -28.95
CA ALA A 145 -7.75 21.69 -29.28
C ALA A 145 -6.62 21.85 -28.23
N TYR A 146 -6.29 20.76 -27.55
CA TYR A 146 -5.00 20.53 -26.91
C TYR A 146 -4.01 20.08 -27.99
N SER A 147 -2.81 20.67 -28.04
CA SER A 147 -1.65 20.09 -28.72
C SER A 147 -0.37 20.44 -27.96
N THR A 148 0.38 19.39 -27.66
CA THR A 148 1.62 19.28 -26.90
C THR A 148 2.79 20.06 -27.47
N LYS A 149 3.71 20.44 -26.57
CA LYS A 149 5.14 20.56 -26.84
C LYS A 149 5.89 19.73 -25.81
#